data_AF-A0A0L0FAE6-F1
#
_entry.id   AF-A0A0L0FAE6-F1
#
_cell.length_a   1.000
_cell.length_b   1.000
_cell.length_c   1.000
_cell.angle_alpha   90.00
_cell.angle_beta   90.00
_cell.angle_gamma   90.00
#
_symmetry.space_group_name_H-M   'P 1'
#
loop_
_entity.id
_entity.type
_entity.pdbx_description
1 polymer ?
#
loop_
_entity_poly.entity_id
_entity_poly.type
_entity_poly.pdbx_seq_one_letter_code
_entity_poly.pdbx_strand_id
1 'polypeptide(L)'
;MAKWVPSEGKKNGDFNTKLANHMVMSRKGLRVLLSTLRARLALVETFLTNKRAHLINYGVVPSQAMFRYGKKGNAFEKRDEERFGEYKACLAAGTEKVNTSTLHPRQIVRQYYERHDNEVDELLEAGWEAMKTQMTNEEKENLAQSLVVCDVSGSMTANGALPMIVSITMGLLISSMNAHPSFKDLVITFSTNPTFHEVQGSNLRERINSVTSAEWGGTTDFQRTLVMILTAAKKIEIENRRDAQITHCIIGHAIQAAYGRGNTTNFKLMKRKYRAAGYAMPLIVFWNLNRNIRDFPLGADEPGVALISGFSVEILRDVMAGQEVTPYSVMRSALGRPTWDCIEMAPSPIATDIPVL
;
A
#
# COMPACT_ATOMS: atom_id res chain seq x y z
N MET A 1 1.99 -23.23 12.56
CA MET A 1 2.50 -23.07 13.95
C MET A 1 4.02 -23.28 14.06
N ALA A 2 4.58 -24.45 13.68
CA ALA A 2 6.01 -24.77 13.87
C ALA A 2 7.04 -23.81 13.20
N LYS A 3 6.63 -23.07 12.16
CA LYS A 3 7.45 -22.02 11.52
C LYS A 3 7.77 -20.86 12.48
N TRP A 4 6.80 -20.47 13.31
CA TRP A 4 6.86 -19.23 14.11
C TRP A 4 7.30 -19.45 15.55
N VAL A 5 7.24 -20.69 16.04
CA VAL A 5 7.77 -21.04 17.36
C VAL A 5 9.28 -20.77 17.36
N PRO A 6 9.84 -19.95 18.26
CA PRO A 6 11.28 -19.70 18.29
C PRO A 6 12.07 -20.94 18.70
N SER A 7 13.20 -21.19 18.05
CA SER A 7 14.13 -22.25 18.47
C SER A 7 14.65 -21.98 19.89
N GLU A 8 14.87 -23.06 20.64
CA GLU A 8 15.42 -23.00 21.99
C GLU A 8 16.80 -22.33 21.98
N GLY A 9 16.98 -21.35 22.87
CA GLY A 9 18.21 -20.58 23.00
C GLY A 9 18.14 -19.63 24.19
N LYS A 10 19.24 -18.95 24.53
CA LYS A 10 19.35 -18.12 25.74
C LYS A 10 18.20 -17.11 25.91
N LYS A 11 17.74 -16.49 24.82
CA LYS A 11 16.65 -15.49 24.84
C LYS A 11 15.24 -16.11 24.86
N ASN A 12 15.09 -17.35 24.39
CA ASN A 12 13.78 -17.99 24.15
C ASN A 12 13.53 -19.21 25.06
N GLY A 13 14.40 -19.44 26.05
CA GLY A 13 14.36 -20.62 26.91
C GLY A 13 13.11 -20.67 27.79
N ASP A 14 12.69 -19.54 28.34
CA ASP A 14 11.47 -19.46 29.17
C ASP A 14 10.20 -19.76 28.34
N PHE A 15 10.08 -19.14 27.16
CA PHE A 15 8.98 -19.42 26.22
C PHE A 15 8.93 -20.91 25.84
N ASN A 16 10.06 -21.51 25.47
CA ASN A 16 10.11 -22.93 25.11
C ASN A 16 9.77 -23.84 26.30
N THR A 17 10.13 -23.45 27.52
CA THR A 17 9.80 -24.21 28.73
C THR A 17 8.30 -24.17 29.01
N LYS A 18 7.69 -22.98 28.95
CA LYS A 18 6.23 -22.80 29.10
C LYS A 18 5.47 -23.58 28.04
N LEU A 19 5.89 -23.49 26.78
CA LEU A 19 5.27 -24.22 25.68
C LEU A 19 5.41 -25.74 25.85
N ALA A 20 6.59 -26.24 26.21
CA ALA A 20 6.81 -27.67 26.43
C ALA A 20 5.93 -28.21 27.57
N ASN A 21 5.81 -27.48 28.67
CA ASN A 21 4.94 -27.83 29.79
C ASN A 21 3.47 -27.84 29.39
N HIS A 22 3.00 -26.81 28.66
CA HIS A 22 1.63 -26.73 28.19
C HIS A 22 1.27 -27.87 27.21
N MET A 23 2.23 -28.28 26.38
CA MET A 23 2.09 -29.42 25.47
C MET A 23 2.39 -30.78 26.13
N VAL A 24 2.62 -30.81 27.46
CA VAL A 24 2.88 -32.02 28.25
C VAL A 24 4.05 -32.84 27.65
N MET A 25 5.14 -32.17 27.30
CA MET A 25 6.33 -32.80 26.71
C MET A 25 7.63 -32.24 27.28
N SER A 26 8.71 -33.01 27.19
CA SER A 26 10.04 -32.51 27.57
C SER A 26 10.54 -31.46 26.56
N ARG A 27 11.44 -30.57 26.99
CA ARG A 27 12.11 -29.62 26.07
C ARG A 27 12.82 -30.31 24.91
N LYS A 28 13.44 -31.47 25.18
CA LYS A 28 14.05 -32.31 24.14
C LYS A 28 12.99 -32.83 23.15
N GLY A 29 11.85 -33.29 23.66
CA GLY A 29 10.71 -33.74 22.85
C GLY A 29 10.16 -32.62 21.95
N LEU A 30 9.94 -31.43 22.52
CA LEU A 30 9.52 -30.25 21.76
C LEU A 30 10.52 -29.89 20.65
N ARG A 31 11.82 -29.94 20.94
CA ARG A 31 12.88 -29.66 19.95
C ARG A 31 12.86 -30.65 18.78
N VAL A 32 12.71 -31.94 19.07
CA VAL A 32 12.61 -32.99 18.04
C VAL A 32 11.35 -32.79 17.21
N LEU A 33 10.20 -32.58 17.85
CA LEU A 33 8.93 -32.31 17.17
C LEU A 33 9.02 -31.12 16.23
N LEU A 34 9.55 -29.98 16.71
CA LEU A 34 9.72 -28.78 15.89
C LEU A 34 10.67 -29.02 14.71
N SER A 35 11.75 -29.79 14.92
CA SER A 35 12.68 -30.16 13.85
C SER A 35 11.98 -31.01 12.79
N THR A 36 11.23 -32.05 13.19
CA THR A 36 10.48 -32.93 12.28
C THR A 36 9.40 -32.17 11.52
N LEU A 37 8.66 -31.29 12.20
CA LEU A 37 7.64 -30.45 11.56
C LEU A 37 8.26 -29.48 10.57
N ARG A 38 9.38 -28.82 10.92
CA ARG A 38 10.09 -27.90 10.01
C ARG A 38 10.71 -28.62 8.82
N ALA A 39 11.22 -29.83 9.01
CA ALA A 39 11.71 -30.67 7.91
C ALA A 39 10.58 -30.97 6.91
N ARG A 40 9.36 -31.26 7.39
CA ARG A 40 8.17 -31.42 6.54
C ARG A 40 7.69 -30.12 5.89
N LEU A 41 7.92 -28.96 6.50
CA LEU A 41 7.53 -27.66 5.96
C LEU A 41 8.39 -27.21 4.77
N ALA A 42 9.50 -27.90 4.47
CA ALA A 42 10.39 -27.61 3.33
C ALA A 42 10.70 -26.10 3.20
N LEU A 43 11.05 -25.46 4.31
CA LEU A 43 11.27 -24.02 4.38
C LEU A 43 12.46 -23.61 3.50
N VAL A 44 12.28 -22.52 2.75
CA VAL A 44 13.31 -21.95 1.87
C VAL A 44 14.61 -21.71 2.65
N GLU A 45 14.50 -21.19 3.87
CA GLU A 45 15.64 -20.91 4.74
C GLU A 45 16.45 -22.18 5.05
N THR A 46 15.79 -23.33 5.21
CA THR A 46 16.47 -24.62 5.45
C THR A 46 17.28 -25.06 4.24
N PHE A 47 16.73 -24.91 3.03
CA PHE A 47 17.47 -25.23 1.80
C PHE A 47 18.65 -24.28 1.59
N LEU A 48 18.44 -22.98 1.81
CA LEU A 48 19.51 -22.00 1.74
C LEU A 48 20.62 -22.33 2.73
N THR A 49 20.32 -22.44 4.03
CA THR A 49 21.32 -22.69 5.08
C THR A 49 22.11 -23.98 4.85
N ASN A 50 21.45 -25.05 4.39
CA ASN A 50 22.11 -26.34 4.14
C ASN A 50 22.83 -26.42 2.78
N LYS A 51 22.96 -25.31 2.05
CA LYS A 51 23.57 -25.26 0.69
C LYS A 51 22.87 -26.21 -0.30
N ARG A 52 21.56 -26.37 -0.16
CA ARG A 52 20.71 -27.21 -1.02
C ARG A 52 19.74 -26.34 -1.83
N ALA A 53 20.25 -25.23 -2.39
CA ALA A 53 19.43 -24.31 -3.16
C ALA A 53 18.83 -24.96 -4.43
N HIS A 54 19.55 -25.93 -5.02
CA HIS A 54 19.08 -26.78 -6.12
C HIS A 54 17.77 -27.54 -5.84
N LEU A 55 17.36 -27.70 -4.58
CA LEU A 55 16.07 -28.32 -4.21
C LEU A 55 14.91 -27.32 -4.12
N ILE A 56 15.19 -26.02 -4.26
CA ILE A 56 14.16 -24.98 -4.21
C ILE A 56 13.36 -25.03 -5.51
N ASN A 57 12.04 -25.14 -5.39
CA ASN A 57 11.10 -24.92 -6.48
C ASN A 57 10.59 -23.47 -6.40
N TYR A 58 11.09 -22.60 -7.29
CA TYR A 58 10.79 -21.17 -7.26
C TYR A 58 9.30 -20.83 -7.48
N GLY A 59 8.58 -21.61 -8.30
CA GLY A 59 7.16 -21.36 -8.59
C GLY A 59 6.22 -21.51 -7.40
N VAL A 60 6.65 -22.23 -6.35
CA VAL A 60 5.85 -22.43 -5.11
C VAL A 60 6.41 -21.68 -3.91
N VAL A 61 7.46 -20.86 -4.09
CA VAL A 61 8.03 -20.08 -2.99
C VAL A 61 7.00 -19.06 -2.48
N PRO A 62 6.75 -18.99 -1.16
CA PRO A 62 5.86 -17.98 -0.59
C PRO A 62 6.33 -16.55 -0.89
N SER A 63 5.39 -15.63 -1.13
CA SER A 63 5.69 -14.27 -1.61
C SER A 63 6.73 -13.52 -0.77
N GLN A 64 6.58 -13.48 0.55
CA GLN A 64 7.54 -12.79 1.43
C GLN A 64 8.95 -13.41 1.40
N ALA A 65 9.06 -14.72 1.18
CA ALA A 65 10.36 -15.38 1.04
C ALA A 65 10.97 -15.06 -0.34
N MET A 66 10.16 -15.11 -1.41
CA MET A 66 10.59 -14.81 -2.78
C MET A 66 11.21 -13.41 -2.86
N PHE A 67 10.50 -12.38 -2.41
CA PHE A 67 10.97 -11.00 -2.48
C PHE A 67 12.02 -10.63 -1.41
N ARG A 68 12.20 -11.46 -0.37
CA ARG A 68 13.27 -11.27 0.61
C ARG A 68 14.58 -11.84 0.11
N TYR A 69 14.57 -13.06 -0.41
CA TYR A 69 15.79 -13.82 -0.78
C TYR A 69 16.15 -13.67 -2.26
N GLY A 70 15.18 -13.36 -3.12
CA GLY A 70 15.34 -13.12 -4.55
C GLY A 70 15.67 -11.68 -4.93
N LYS A 71 15.95 -10.80 -3.95
CA LYS A 71 16.51 -9.47 -4.24
C LYS A 71 17.81 -9.63 -5.04
N LYS A 72 18.07 -8.70 -5.96
CA LYS A 72 19.35 -8.61 -6.67
C LYS A 72 20.53 -8.71 -5.70
N GLY A 73 21.50 -9.55 -6.02
CA GLY A 73 22.69 -9.83 -5.23
C GLY A 73 22.44 -10.57 -3.91
N ASN A 74 21.27 -11.19 -3.72
CA ASN A 74 20.91 -11.88 -2.47
C ASN A 74 20.93 -13.41 -2.61
N ALA A 75 20.31 -14.12 -1.66
CA ALA A 75 20.56 -15.53 -1.40
C ALA A 75 20.22 -16.48 -2.56
N PHE A 76 19.22 -16.16 -3.40
CA PHE A 76 18.91 -16.99 -4.57
C PHE A 76 19.99 -16.87 -5.64
N GLU A 77 20.29 -15.65 -6.10
CA GLU A 77 21.36 -15.41 -7.07
C GLU A 77 22.72 -15.91 -6.56
N LYS A 78 23.06 -15.67 -5.29
CA LYS A 78 24.35 -16.10 -4.71
C LYS A 78 24.51 -17.61 -4.56
N ARG A 79 23.43 -18.39 -4.55
CA ARG A 79 23.49 -19.83 -4.23
C ARG A 79 22.97 -20.73 -5.35
N ASP A 80 22.25 -20.17 -6.31
CA ASP A 80 21.60 -20.90 -7.41
C ASP A 80 21.34 -19.92 -8.58
N GLU A 81 22.41 -19.28 -9.04
CA GLU A 81 22.38 -18.21 -10.05
C GLU A 81 21.69 -18.64 -11.35
N GLU A 82 22.09 -19.79 -11.89
CA GLU A 82 21.61 -20.31 -13.17
C GLU A 82 20.10 -20.58 -13.14
N ARG A 83 19.63 -21.42 -12.21
CA ARG A 83 18.19 -21.79 -12.12
C ARG A 83 17.32 -20.59 -11.75
N PHE A 84 17.82 -19.68 -10.93
CA PHE A 84 17.06 -18.47 -10.58
C PHE A 84 17.01 -17.48 -11.74
N GLY A 85 18.09 -17.38 -12.54
CA GLY A 85 18.12 -16.63 -13.80
C GLY A 85 17.13 -17.18 -14.82
N GLU A 86 17.09 -18.50 -15.00
CA GLU A 86 16.07 -19.17 -15.83
C GLU A 86 14.65 -18.87 -15.35
N TYR A 87 14.40 -18.94 -14.04
CA TYR A 87 13.11 -18.58 -13.46
C TYR A 87 12.73 -17.12 -13.76
N LYS A 88 13.67 -16.17 -13.62
CA LYS A 88 13.44 -14.75 -13.99
C LYS A 88 13.14 -14.60 -15.49
N ALA A 89 13.84 -15.33 -16.36
CA ALA A 89 13.56 -15.32 -17.79
C ALA A 89 12.16 -15.87 -18.11
N CYS A 90 11.71 -16.93 -17.43
CA CYS A 90 10.35 -17.45 -17.55
C CYS A 90 9.30 -16.44 -17.05
N LEU A 91 9.59 -15.66 -16.00
CA LEU A 91 8.72 -14.57 -15.55
C LEU A 91 8.59 -13.48 -16.63
N ALA A 92 9.70 -13.07 -17.26
CA ALA A 92 9.69 -12.10 -18.35
C ALA A 92 8.92 -12.60 -19.58
N ALA A 93 9.05 -13.90 -19.90
CA ALA A 93 8.30 -14.55 -20.97
C ALA A 93 6.81 -14.77 -20.63
N GLY A 94 6.40 -14.60 -19.37
CA GLY A 94 5.04 -14.83 -18.90
C GLY A 94 4.65 -16.31 -18.79
N THR A 95 5.61 -17.24 -18.89
CA THR A 95 5.37 -18.70 -18.75
C THR A 95 5.28 -19.14 -17.29
N GLU A 96 5.85 -18.34 -16.38
CA GLU A 96 5.76 -18.53 -14.94
C GLU A 96 5.05 -17.34 -14.28
N LYS A 97 4.51 -17.57 -13.08
CA LYS A 97 3.89 -16.52 -12.26
C LYS A 97 4.49 -16.50 -10.87
N VAL A 98 4.73 -15.29 -10.38
CA VAL A 98 5.21 -15.09 -9.03
C VAL A 98 4.05 -15.01 -8.03
N ASN A 99 4.19 -15.71 -6.90
CA ASN A 99 3.24 -15.58 -5.80
C ASN A 99 3.39 -14.20 -5.13
N THR A 100 2.30 -13.42 -5.08
CA THR A 100 2.24 -12.08 -4.45
C THR A 100 1.24 -11.98 -3.31
N SER A 101 0.57 -13.08 -2.94
CA SER A 101 -0.58 -13.12 -2.03
C SER A 101 -0.43 -12.35 -0.71
N THR A 102 0.75 -12.36 -0.10
CA THR A 102 1.01 -11.66 1.17
C THR A 102 1.95 -10.46 1.05
N LEU A 103 2.31 -10.07 -0.18
CA LEU A 103 3.25 -8.97 -0.43
C LEU A 103 2.46 -7.67 -0.63
N HIS A 104 2.95 -6.56 -0.09
CA HIS A 104 2.38 -5.25 -0.35
C HIS A 104 3.04 -4.58 -1.57
N PRO A 105 2.31 -3.86 -2.44
CA PRO A 105 2.87 -3.17 -3.62
C PRO A 105 4.06 -2.26 -3.29
N ARG A 106 3.98 -1.55 -2.16
CA ARG A 106 5.09 -0.70 -1.68
C ARG A 106 6.40 -1.45 -1.46
N GLN A 107 6.37 -2.76 -1.21
CA GLN A 107 7.59 -3.56 -1.02
C GLN A 107 8.33 -3.77 -2.34
N ILE A 108 7.61 -3.80 -3.47
CA ILE A 108 8.22 -3.87 -4.81
C ILE A 108 8.82 -2.51 -5.16
N VAL A 109 8.01 -1.44 -5.04
CA VAL A 109 8.48 -0.06 -5.29
C VAL A 109 9.68 0.27 -4.42
N ARG A 110 9.68 -0.12 -3.14
CA ARG A 110 10.81 0.05 -2.23
C ARG A 110 12.10 -0.59 -2.76
N GLN A 111 12.02 -1.80 -3.32
CA GLN A 111 13.23 -2.47 -3.82
C GLN A 111 13.84 -1.74 -5.01
N TYR A 112 13.02 -1.19 -5.91
CA TYR A 112 13.54 -0.32 -6.95
C TYR A 112 14.05 1.02 -6.39
N TYR A 113 13.28 1.65 -5.51
CA TYR A 113 13.64 2.95 -4.93
C TYR A 113 14.98 2.91 -4.17
N GLU A 114 15.26 1.80 -3.47
CA GLU A 114 16.53 1.60 -2.73
C GLU A 114 17.71 1.20 -3.65
N ARG A 115 17.49 0.92 -4.95
CA ARG A 115 18.55 0.57 -5.90
C ARG A 115 19.19 1.82 -6.51
N HIS A 116 20.51 1.75 -6.65
CA HIS A 116 21.33 2.81 -7.27
C HIS A 116 21.60 2.58 -8.76
N ASP A 117 21.17 1.45 -9.31
CA ASP A 117 21.25 1.12 -10.74
C ASP A 117 19.91 1.34 -11.43
N ASN A 118 19.91 1.43 -12.77
CA ASN A 118 18.69 1.57 -13.58
C ASN A 118 18.28 0.27 -14.28
N GLU A 119 18.75 -0.87 -13.80
CA GLU A 119 18.41 -2.15 -14.41
C GLU A 119 17.01 -2.61 -14.02
N VAL A 120 16.30 -3.15 -14.99
CA VAL A 120 15.02 -3.83 -14.78
C VAL A 120 15.27 -5.15 -14.04
N ASP A 121 14.36 -5.55 -13.15
CA ASP A 121 14.37 -6.85 -12.50
C ASP A 121 13.02 -7.53 -12.74
N GLU A 122 13.08 -8.64 -13.47
CA GLU A 122 11.95 -9.41 -13.96
C GLU A 122 11.07 -9.92 -12.82
N LEU A 123 11.65 -10.19 -11.64
CA LEU A 123 10.89 -10.59 -10.46
C LEU A 123 10.03 -9.43 -9.93
N LEU A 124 10.55 -8.20 -9.96
CA LEU A 124 9.84 -7.02 -9.50
C LEU A 124 8.75 -6.61 -10.50
N GLU A 125 9.04 -6.64 -11.80
CA GLU A 125 8.07 -6.37 -12.87
C GLU A 125 6.92 -7.38 -12.82
N ALA A 126 7.22 -8.68 -12.84
CA ALA A 126 6.20 -9.73 -12.78
C ALA A 126 5.39 -9.67 -11.46
N GLY A 127 6.05 -9.31 -10.35
CA GLY A 127 5.39 -9.09 -9.07
C GLY A 127 4.35 -7.97 -9.11
N TRP A 128 4.69 -6.86 -9.75
CA TRP A 128 3.80 -5.72 -9.87
C TRP A 128 2.59 -6.03 -10.75
N GLU A 129 2.82 -6.67 -11.90
CA GLU A 129 1.74 -7.09 -12.80
C GLU A 129 0.82 -8.13 -12.14
N ALA A 130 1.39 -9.09 -11.40
CA ALA A 130 0.61 -10.07 -10.65
C ALA A 130 -0.30 -9.40 -9.61
N MET A 131 0.18 -8.36 -8.90
CA MET A 131 -0.63 -7.61 -7.94
C MET A 131 -1.77 -6.85 -8.61
N LYS A 132 -1.51 -6.15 -9.72
CA LYS A 132 -2.55 -5.45 -10.48
C LYS A 132 -3.62 -6.41 -11.00
N THR A 133 -3.20 -7.60 -11.44
CA THR A 133 -4.10 -8.62 -11.98
C THR A 133 -4.99 -9.23 -10.89
N GLN A 134 -4.47 -9.41 -9.68
CA GLN A 134 -5.20 -9.97 -8.54
C GLN A 134 -6.27 -9.04 -7.95
N MET A 135 -6.30 -7.77 -8.33
CA MET A 135 -7.36 -6.85 -7.90
C MET A 135 -8.71 -7.27 -8.48
N THR A 136 -9.76 -7.18 -7.65
CA THR A 136 -11.13 -7.46 -8.09
C THR A 136 -11.59 -6.42 -9.11
N ASN A 137 -12.63 -6.73 -9.89
CA ASN A 137 -13.19 -5.75 -10.83
C ASN A 137 -13.70 -4.51 -10.09
N GLU A 138 -14.36 -4.70 -8.95
CA GLU A 138 -14.80 -3.61 -8.07
C GLU A 138 -13.64 -2.73 -7.61
N GLU A 139 -12.52 -3.32 -7.19
CA GLU A 139 -11.32 -2.56 -6.80
C GLU A 139 -10.79 -1.70 -7.96
N LYS A 140 -10.78 -2.26 -9.18
CA LYS A 140 -10.35 -1.54 -10.38
C LYS A 140 -11.31 -0.42 -10.74
N GLU A 141 -12.62 -0.66 -10.68
CA GLU A 141 -13.67 0.33 -10.97
C GLU A 141 -13.59 1.51 -9.99
N ASN A 142 -13.40 1.25 -8.70
CA ASN A 142 -13.29 2.31 -7.70
C ASN A 142 -12.02 3.16 -7.90
N LEU A 143 -10.89 2.53 -8.23
CA LEU A 143 -9.65 3.24 -8.57
C LEU A 143 -9.77 3.99 -9.91
N ALA A 144 -10.62 3.51 -10.82
CA ALA A 144 -10.72 4.04 -12.18
C ALA A 144 -11.23 5.48 -12.27
N GLN A 145 -11.91 5.97 -11.22
CA GLN A 145 -12.47 7.32 -11.13
C GLN A 145 -11.68 8.21 -10.16
N SER A 146 -10.49 7.78 -9.77
CA SER A 146 -9.67 8.45 -8.76
C SER A 146 -8.52 9.24 -9.40
N LEU A 147 -8.25 10.41 -8.82
CA LEU A 147 -7.02 11.16 -9.05
C LEU A 147 -6.18 11.19 -7.78
N VAL A 148 -4.86 11.29 -7.98
CA VAL A 148 -3.89 11.26 -6.88
C VAL A 148 -2.93 12.45 -7.00
N VAL A 149 -2.77 13.16 -5.90
CA VAL A 149 -1.72 14.15 -5.69
C VAL A 149 -0.53 13.45 -5.04
N CYS A 150 0.55 13.33 -5.79
CA CYS A 150 1.76 12.65 -5.37
C CYS A 150 2.73 13.64 -4.73
N ASP A 151 2.95 13.48 -3.43
CA ASP A 151 4.02 14.19 -2.72
C ASP A 151 5.32 13.39 -2.80
N VAL A 152 6.27 13.92 -3.57
CA VAL A 152 7.64 13.40 -3.69
C VAL A 152 8.67 14.41 -3.17
N SER A 153 8.25 15.31 -2.27
CA SER A 153 9.12 16.33 -1.68
C SER A 153 10.15 15.74 -0.72
N GLY A 154 11.22 16.50 -0.45
CA GLY A 154 12.26 16.11 0.51
C GLY A 154 11.74 15.72 1.90
N SER A 155 10.60 16.26 2.35
CA SER A 155 9.96 15.91 3.63
C SER A 155 9.52 14.44 3.69
N MET A 156 9.28 13.82 2.53
CA MET A 156 8.84 12.44 2.37
C MET A 156 9.97 11.42 2.54
N THR A 157 11.22 11.88 2.68
CA THR A 157 12.39 11.03 2.96
C THR A 157 12.45 10.53 4.42
N ALA A 158 11.52 10.98 5.28
CA ALA A 158 11.41 10.54 6.67
C ALA A 158 11.24 9.02 6.81
N ASN A 159 11.64 8.48 7.97
CA ASN A 159 11.49 7.05 8.31
C ASN A 159 12.06 6.09 7.24
N GLY A 160 13.22 6.42 6.67
CA GLY A 160 13.85 5.65 5.60
C GLY A 160 13.07 5.71 4.28
N ALA A 161 12.59 6.91 3.92
CA ALA A 161 11.80 7.19 2.73
C ALA A 161 10.48 6.40 2.61
N LEU A 162 9.95 5.89 3.72
CA LEU A 162 8.68 5.15 3.69
C LEU A 162 7.50 5.99 3.16
N PRO A 163 7.31 7.27 3.56
CA PRO A 163 6.26 8.12 2.99
C PRO A 163 6.42 8.32 1.49
N MET A 164 7.65 8.58 1.02
CA MET A 164 7.99 8.73 -0.40
C MET A 164 7.60 7.49 -1.20
N ILE A 165 8.04 6.31 -0.74
CA ILE A 165 7.74 5.03 -1.38
C ILE A 165 6.23 4.81 -1.47
N VAL A 166 5.49 5.12 -0.41
CA VAL A 166 4.04 4.95 -0.41
C VAL A 166 3.37 5.92 -1.39
N SER A 167 3.78 7.19 -1.40
CA SER A 167 3.27 8.20 -2.33
C SER A 167 3.45 7.78 -3.79
N ILE A 168 4.66 7.34 -4.15
CA ILE A 168 4.96 6.79 -5.49
C ILE A 168 4.10 5.55 -5.78
N THR A 169 3.97 4.64 -4.82
CA THR A 169 3.17 3.41 -4.98
C THR A 169 1.71 3.74 -5.27
N MET A 170 1.11 4.66 -4.51
CA MET A 170 -0.26 5.12 -4.72
C MET A 170 -0.39 5.82 -6.07
N GLY A 171 0.54 6.72 -6.38
CA GLY A 171 0.64 7.41 -7.66
C GLY A 171 0.54 6.47 -8.85
N LEU A 172 1.43 5.48 -8.89
CA LEU A 172 1.49 4.50 -9.97
C LEU A 172 0.25 3.61 -10.04
N LEU A 173 -0.25 3.17 -8.89
CA LEU A 173 -1.38 2.26 -8.84
C LEU A 173 -2.69 2.95 -9.27
N ILE A 174 -2.97 4.13 -8.74
CA ILE A 174 -4.21 4.86 -9.03
C ILE A 174 -4.22 5.39 -10.47
N SER A 175 -3.12 6.02 -10.90
CA SER A 175 -3.03 6.59 -12.25
C SER A 175 -3.15 5.53 -13.35
N SER A 176 -2.55 4.35 -13.17
CA SER A 176 -2.62 3.26 -14.15
C SER A 176 -3.99 2.59 -14.25
N MET A 177 -4.80 2.67 -13.20
CA MET A 177 -6.15 2.12 -13.15
C MET A 177 -7.21 3.09 -13.64
N ASN A 178 -6.88 4.38 -13.78
CA ASN A 178 -7.84 5.37 -14.28
C ASN A 178 -8.34 4.98 -15.68
N ALA A 179 -9.66 4.79 -15.81
CA ALA A 179 -10.26 4.28 -17.05
C ALA A 179 -10.39 5.36 -18.12
N HIS A 180 -10.41 6.64 -17.73
CA HIS A 180 -10.60 7.73 -18.66
C HIS A 180 -9.27 8.04 -19.37
N PRO A 181 -9.19 7.99 -20.72
CA PRO A 181 -7.92 8.18 -21.44
C PRO A 181 -7.21 9.50 -21.12
N SER A 182 -7.96 10.57 -20.85
CA SER A 182 -7.41 11.88 -20.47
C SER A 182 -6.86 11.96 -19.05
N PHE A 183 -7.06 10.94 -18.22
CA PHE A 183 -6.56 10.86 -16.83
C PHE A 183 -5.74 9.61 -16.55
N LYS A 184 -5.71 8.66 -17.50
CA LYS A 184 -4.87 7.47 -17.44
C LYS A 184 -3.40 7.88 -17.39
N ASP A 185 -2.66 7.24 -16.49
CA ASP A 185 -1.24 7.49 -16.25
C ASP A 185 -0.92 8.95 -15.90
N LEU A 186 -1.89 9.71 -15.37
CA LEU A 186 -1.67 11.05 -14.83
C LEU A 186 -1.63 11.04 -13.30
N VAL A 187 -0.65 11.75 -12.75
CA VAL A 187 -0.60 12.12 -11.33
C VAL A 187 -0.57 13.64 -11.21
N ILE A 188 -1.08 14.18 -10.12
CA ILE A 188 -0.98 15.61 -9.82
C ILE A 188 0.26 15.85 -8.96
N THR A 189 1.05 16.84 -9.33
CA THR A 189 2.26 17.21 -8.56
C THR A 189 1.91 17.91 -7.26
N PHE A 190 2.63 17.56 -6.18
CA PHE A 190 2.55 18.28 -4.90
C PHE A 190 3.37 19.57 -4.98
N SER A 191 2.74 20.64 -5.48
CA SER A 191 3.36 21.94 -5.73
C SER A 191 2.40 23.11 -5.49
N THR A 192 2.95 24.29 -5.18
CA THR A 192 2.21 25.56 -5.12
C THR A 192 1.58 25.91 -6.47
N ASN A 193 2.17 25.41 -7.56
CA ASN A 193 1.61 25.45 -8.90
C ASN A 193 1.42 24.00 -9.39
N PRO A 194 0.33 23.33 -8.97
CA PRO A 194 0.12 21.93 -9.31
C PRO A 194 -0.07 21.77 -10.82
N THR A 195 0.45 20.68 -11.36
CA THR A 195 0.36 20.29 -12.76
C THR A 195 0.00 18.81 -12.87
N PHE A 196 -0.59 18.43 -14.01
CA PHE A 196 -0.68 17.02 -14.37
C PHE A 196 0.68 16.56 -14.89
N HIS A 197 1.27 15.58 -14.23
CA HIS A 197 2.47 14.88 -14.65
C HIS A 197 2.08 13.53 -15.26
N GLU A 198 2.46 13.32 -16.52
CA GLU A 198 2.26 12.06 -17.20
C GLU A 198 3.35 11.06 -16.81
N VAL A 199 2.93 9.91 -16.29
CA VAL A 199 3.82 8.83 -15.86
C VAL A 199 4.36 8.13 -17.10
N GLN A 200 5.60 8.46 -17.45
CA GLN A 200 6.31 7.90 -18.58
C GLN A 200 7.02 6.59 -18.24
N GLY A 201 7.16 5.70 -19.21
CA GLY A 201 7.95 4.48 -19.09
C GLY A 201 7.22 3.21 -19.52
N SER A 202 7.99 2.29 -20.10
CA SER A 202 7.53 0.99 -20.60
C SER A 202 7.46 -0.08 -19.51
N ASN A 203 8.23 0.08 -18.44
CA ASN A 203 8.33 -0.85 -17.30
C ASN A 203 8.17 -0.12 -15.96
N LEU A 204 7.97 -0.85 -14.88
CA LEU A 204 7.79 -0.28 -13.55
C LEU A 204 9.00 0.56 -13.12
N ARG A 205 10.23 0.13 -13.42
CA ARG A 205 11.45 0.88 -13.09
C ARG A 205 11.42 2.30 -13.67
N GLU A 206 11.16 2.42 -14.97
CA GLU A 206 11.05 3.70 -15.67
C GLU A 206 9.91 4.56 -15.12
N ARG A 207 8.75 3.93 -14.85
CA ARG A 207 7.59 4.63 -14.31
C ARG A 207 7.83 5.16 -12.89
N ILE A 208 8.53 4.40 -12.04
CA ILE A 208 8.99 4.89 -10.73
C ILE A 208 9.93 6.09 -10.91
N ASN A 209 10.89 6.01 -11.83
CA ASN A 209 11.81 7.10 -12.09
C ASN A 209 11.06 8.36 -12.57
N SER A 210 10.08 8.21 -13.47
CA SER A 210 9.25 9.31 -13.98
C SER A 210 8.52 10.05 -12.85
N VAL A 211 7.88 9.32 -11.92
CA VAL A 211 7.19 9.94 -10.77
C VAL A 211 8.18 10.56 -9.79
N THR A 212 9.32 9.92 -9.54
CA THR A 212 10.36 10.43 -8.62
C THR A 212 11.00 11.71 -9.14
N SER A 213 11.09 11.87 -10.46
CA SER A 213 11.63 13.07 -11.12
C SER A 213 10.58 14.16 -11.38
N ALA A 214 9.31 13.95 -11.01
CA ALA A 214 8.27 14.93 -11.23
C ALA A 214 8.60 16.25 -10.49
N GLU A 215 8.18 17.38 -11.05
CA GLU A 215 8.40 18.69 -10.41
C GLU A 215 7.62 18.76 -9.09
N TRP A 216 8.31 19.03 -7.98
CA TRP A 216 7.68 19.18 -6.66
C TRP A 216 8.05 20.52 -6.01
N GLY A 217 7.07 21.16 -5.37
CA GLY A 217 7.13 22.56 -4.92
C GLY A 217 7.18 22.75 -3.40
N GLY A 218 7.40 21.68 -2.62
CA GLY A 218 7.55 21.72 -1.16
C GLY A 218 6.27 22.03 -0.35
N THR A 219 5.22 22.56 -0.99
CA THR A 219 3.86 22.75 -0.46
C THR A 219 2.85 22.54 -1.60
N THR A 220 1.56 22.39 -1.29
CA THR A 220 0.50 22.28 -2.31
C THR A 220 -0.60 23.30 -2.11
N ASP A 221 -1.01 23.98 -3.18
CA ASP A 221 -2.22 24.81 -3.17
C ASP A 221 -3.45 23.94 -3.46
N PHE A 222 -4.20 23.65 -2.39
CA PHE A 222 -5.41 22.83 -2.46
C PHE A 222 -6.49 23.44 -3.36
N GLN A 223 -6.68 24.76 -3.35
CA GLN A 223 -7.69 25.39 -4.20
C GLN A 223 -7.31 25.27 -5.67
N ARG A 224 -6.04 25.53 -6.01
CA ARG A 224 -5.55 25.41 -7.40
C ARG A 224 -5.66 23.98 -7.90
N THR A 225 -5.34 23.01 -7.06
CA THR A 225 -5.49 21.58 -7.39
C THR A 225 -6.93 21.26 -7.81
N LEU A 226 -7.91 21.67 -7.00
CA LEU A 226 -9.32 21.43 -7.30
C LEU A 226 -9.81 22.24 -8.51
N VAL A 227 -9.36 23.48 -8.68
CA VAL A 227 -9.68 24.27 -9.89
C VAL A 227 -9.10 23.60 -11.15
N MET A 228 -7.89 23.05 -11.08
CA MET A 228 -7.25 22.34 -12.18
C MET A 228 -8.05 21.09 -12.57
N ILE A 229 -8.48 20.28 -11.60
CA ILE A 229 -9.34 19.11 -11.83
C ILE A 229 -10.66 19.52 -12.49
N LEU A 230 -11.35 20.53 -11.95
CA LEU A 230 -12.60 21.03 -12.51
C LEU A 230 -12.42 21.55 -13.95
N THR A 231 -11.32 22.23 -14.22
CA THR A 231 -11.00 22.76 -15.56
C THR A 231 -10.75 21.64 -16.56
N ALA A 232 -10.02 20.60 -16.15
CA ALA A 232 -9.79 19.41 -16.97
C ALA A 232 -11.11 18.67 -17.27
N ALA A 233 -11.95 18.45 -16.25
CA ALA A 233 -13.25 17.81 -16.42
C ALA A 233 -14.15 18.56 -17.42
N LYS A 234 -14.24 19.88 -17.30
CA LYS A 234 -14.97 20.74 -18.25
C LYS A 234 -14.46 20.62 -19.68
N LYS A 235 -13.14 20.66 -19.85
CA LYS A 235 -12.53 20.55 -21.18
C LYS A 235 -12.90 19.22 -21.82
N ILE A 236 -12.82 18.12 -21.06
CA ILE A 236 -13.14 16.78 -21.53
C ILE A 236 -14.62 16.65 -21.91
N GLU A 237 -15.54 17.19 -21.10
CA GLU A 237 -16.97 17.15 -21.41
C GLU A 237 -17.28 17.89 -22.72
N ILE A 238 -16.66 19.05 -22.93
CA ILE A 238 -16.78 19.84 -24.17
C ILE A 238 -16.25 19.05 -25.37
N GLU A 239 -15.08 18.41 -25.23
CA GLU A 239 -14.40 17.72 -26.34
C GLU A 239 -15.03 16.35 -26.68
N ASN A 240 -15.47 15.60 -25.67
CA ASN A 240 -15.81 14.18 -25.81
C ASN A 240 -17.26 13.82 -25.46
N ARG A 241 -18.07 14.76 -24.94
CA ARG A 241 -19.47 14.53 -24.50
C ARG A 241 -19.67 13.31 -23.60
N ARG A 242 -18.64 12.88 -22.86
CA ARG A 242 -18.71 11.82 -21.86
C ARG A 242 -18.57 12.43 -20.48
N ASP A 243 -19.30 11.88 -19.52
CA ASP A 243 -19.20 12.26 -18.12
C ASP A 243 -17.83 11.82 -17.57
N ALA A 244 -16.91 12.77 -17.41
CA ALA A 244 -15.59 12.56 -16.83
C ALA A 244 -15.65 12.80 -15.32
N GLN A 245 -16.55 12.08 -14.65
CA GLN A 245 -16.77 12.26 -13.22
C GLN A 245 -15.60 11.65 -12.44
N ILE A 246 -14.79 12.53 -11.85
CA ILE A 246 -13.80 12.16 -10.84
C ILE A 246 -14.52 12.09 -9.51
N THR A 247 -14.54 10.91 -8.89
CA THR A 247 -15.23 10.67 -7.62
C THR A 247 -14.32 10.86 -6.43
N HIS A 248 -13.01 10.63 -6.59
CA HIS A 248 -12.03 10.73 -5.50
C HIS A 248 -10.81 11.57 -5.90
N CYS A 249 -10.37 12.42 -4.97
CA CYS A 249 -9.07 13.08 -5.03
C CYS A 249 -8.28 12.72 -3.78
N ILE A 250 -7.24 11.90 -3.94
CA ILE A 250 -6.36 11.50 -2.84
C ILE A 250 -5.16 12.42 -2.78
N ILE A 251 -4.85 12.88 -1.57
CA ILE A 251 -3.67 13.69 -1.33
C ILE A 251 -2.77 12.94 -0.37
N GLY A 252 -1.59 12.50 -0.85
CA GLY A 252 -0.62 11.69 -0.11
C GLY A 252 0.09 12.40 1.05
N HIS A 253 -0.34 13.61 1.42
CA HIS A 253 0.24 14.36 2.52
C HIS A 253 -0.78 15.36 3.08
N ALA A 254 -0.68 15.66 4.36
CA ALA A 254 -1.53 16.68 4.97
C ALA A 254 -1.16 18.07 4.43
N ILE A 255 -2.03 18.66 3.64
CA ILE A 255 -1.84 20.04 3.18
C ILE A 255 -2.11 20.97 4.36
N GLN A 256 -1.24 21.95 4.56
CA GLN A 256 -1.54 23.09 5.41
C GLN A 256 -2.88 23.70 4.95
N ALA A 257 -3.91 23.69 5.81
CA ALA A 257 -5.09 24.50 5.57
C ALA A 257 -4.66 25.96 5.51
N ALA A 258 -4.40 26.46 4.30
CA ALA A 258 -4.43 27.89 4.07
C ALA A 258 -5.88 28.31 4.31
N TYR A 259 -6.19 28.90 5.46
CA TYR A 259 -7.49 29.55 5.66
C TYR A 259 -7.72 30.50 4.48
N GLY A 260 -8.87 30.39 3.83
CA GLY A 260 -9.25 31.32 2.76
C GLY A 260 -9.24 32.75 3.30
N ARG A 261 -9.07 33.75 2.43
CA ARG A 261 -9.29 35.16 2.83
C ARG A 261 -10.77 35.30 3.25
N GLY A 262 -11.03 35.53 4.54
CA GLY A 262 -12.36 35.71 5.14
C GLY A 262 -12.88 34.48 5.91
N ASN A 263 -14.05 34.60 6.55
CA ASN A 263 -14.70 33.57 7.40
C ASN A 263 -15.17 32.29 6.65
N THR A 264 -14.67 32.01 5.44
CA THR A 264 -15.07 30.85 4.62
C THR A 264 -13.89 29.89 4.44
N THR A 265 -14.08 28.61 4.75
CA THR A 265 -13.05 27.58 4.51
C THR A 265 -12.85 27.34 3.01
N ASN A 266 -11.64 26.96 2.59
CA ASN A 266 -11.33 26.62 1.19
C ASN A 266 -12.31 25.59 0.61
N PHE A 267 -12.73 24.64 1.45
CA PHE A 267 -13.66 23.59 1.07
C PHE A 267 -15.05 24.13 0.68
N LYS A 268 -15.65 25.00 1.52
CA LYS A 268 -16.95 25.63 1.23
C LYS A 268 -16.91 26.46 -0.05
N LEU A 269 -15.81 27.18 -0.27
CA LEU A 269 -15.60 27.94 -1.50
C LEU A 269 -15.55 27.03 -2.73
N MET A 270 -14.78 25.94 -2.67
CA MET A 270 -14.66 25.01 -3.79
C MET A 270 -15.96 24.25 -4.07
N LYS A 271 -16.70 23.84 -3.04
CA LYS A 271 -18.02 23.20 -3.19
C LYS A 271 -18.99 24.10 -3.95
N ARG A 272 -19.01 25.40 -3.67
CA ARG A 272 -19.79 26.39 -4.43
C ARG A 272 -19.34 26.49 -5.90
N LYS A 273 -18.02 26.53 -6.16
CA LYS A 273 -17.48 26.61 -7.53
C LYS A 273 -17.84 25.38 -8.37
N TYR A 274 -17.71 24.17 -7.81
CA TYR A 274 -18.09 22.93 -8.48
C TYR A 274 -19.60 22.90 -8.78
N ARG A 275 -20.44 23.23 -7.78
CA ARG A 275 -21.89 23.27 -7.96
C ARG A 275 -22.32 24.29 -9.03
N ALA A 276 -21.74 25.49 -9.02
CA ALA A 276 -22.02 26.52 -10.03
C ALA A 276 -21.59 26.10 -11.45
N ALA A 277 -20.64 25.16 -11.55
CA ALA A 277 -20.20 24.59 -12.80
C ALA A 277 -21.00 23.36 -13.25
N GLY A 278 -21.97 22.88 -12.45
CA GLY A 278 -22.73 21.67 -12.74
C GLY A 278 -22.07 20.36 -12.29
N TYR A 279 -20.96 20.42 -11.55
CA TYR A 279 -20.22 19.23 -11.09
C TYR A 279 -20.42 18.98 -9.59
N ALA A 280 -20.45 17.70 -9.21
CA ALA A 280 -20.21 17.31 -7.84
C ALA A 280 -18.73 17.50 -7.48
N MET A 281 -18.45 17.97 -6.26
CA MET A 281 -17.09 18.01 -5.77
C MET A 281 -16.63 16.59 -5.44
N PRO A 282 -15.43 16.15 -5.87
CA PRO A 282 -14.92 14.82 -5.53
C PRO A 282 -14.77 14.68 -4.01
N LEU A 283 -14.91 13.46 -3.52
CA LEU A 283 -14.53 13.08 -2.16
C LEU A 283 -13.02 13.33 -2.00
N ILE A 284 -12.66 14.13 -1.00
CA ILE A 284 -11.27 14.47 -0.74
C ILE A 284 -10.72 13.57 0.34
N VAL A 285 -9.69 12.79 0.00
CA VAL A 285 -9.03 11.88 0.94
C VAL A 285 -7.68 12.47 1.29
N PHE A 286 -7.54 13.05 2.48
CA PHE A 286 -6.24 13.43 3.01
C PHE A 286 -5.59 12.22 3.65
N TRP A 287 -4.50 11.78 3.05
CA TRP A 287 -3.77 10.60 3.48
C TRP A 287 -2.46 11.01 4.13
N ASN A 288 -2.43 10.97 5.45
CA ASN A 288 -1.24 11.27 6.24
C ASN A 288 -0.25 10.09 6.22
N LEU A 289 0.75 10.21 5.36
CA LEU A 289 1.85 9.26 5.21
C LEU A 289 2.98 9.46 6.23
N ASN A 290 3.01 10.59 6.96
CA ASN A 290 4.06 10.91 7.93
C ASN A 290 3.47 11.15 9.34
N ARG A 291 3.71 10.19 10.25
CA ARG A 291 3.18 10.20 11.63
C ARG A 291 3.45 11.46 12.45
N ASN A 292 4.46 12.26 12.08
CA ASN A 292 4.84 13.46 12.82
C ASN A 292 3.96 14.66 12.52
N ILE A 293 3.06 14.57 11.53
CA ILE A 293 2.19 15.67 11.14
C ILE A 293 0.86 15.53 11.85
N ARG A 294 0.52 16.55 12.65
CA ARG A 294 -0.72 16.65 13.42
C ARG A 294 -1.70 17.66 12.84
N ASP A 295 -1.28 18.43 11.84
CA ASP A 295 -2.09 19.47 11.23
C ASP A 295 -2.94 18.87 10.13
N PHE A 296 -4.25 18.83 10.35
CA PHE A 296 -5.23 18.47 9.33
C PHE A 296 -6.04 19.71 8.95
N PRO A 297 -6.33 19.89 7.66
CA PRO A 297 -6.97 21.11 7.20
C PRO A 297 -8.45 21.24 7.62
N LEU A 298 -9.09 20.15 8.04
CA LEU A 298 -10.52 20.06 8.35
C LEU A 298 -10.78 19.06 9.50
N GLY A 299 -11.92 19.21 10.17
CA GLY A 299 -12.40 18.25 11.17
C GLY A 299 -12.87 16.94 10.53
N ALA A 300 -12.85 15.85 11.32
CA ALA A 300 -13.27 14.52 10.89
C ALA A 300 -14.78 14.40 10.53
N ASP A 301 -15.54 15.46 10.78
CA ASP A 301 -16.99 15.59 10.66
C ASP A 301 -17.44 16.33 9.39
N GLU A 302 -16.53 16.87 8.57
CA GLU A 302 -16.89 17.55 7.32
C GLU A 302 -17.34 16.53 6.23
N PRO A 303 -18.60 16.59 5.75
CA PRO A 303 -19.08 15.66 4.73
C PRO A 303 -18.36 15.82 3.39
N GLY A 304 -17.90 14.71 2.82
CA GLY A 304 -17.10 14.71 1.57
C GLY A 304 -15.60 14.85 1.79
N VAL A 305 -15.12 14.66 3.03
CA VAL A 305 -13.70 14.60 3.38
C VAL A 305 -13.40 13.38 4.25
N ALA A 306 -12.33 12.66 3.91
CA ALA A 306 -11.79 11.56 4.71
C ALA A 306 -10.37 11.89 5.16
N LEU A 307 -10.07 11.62 6.44
CA LEU A 307 -8.73 11.74 7.02
C LEU A 307 -8.22 10.35 7.38
N ILE A 308 -7.04 9.99 6.86
CA ILE A 308 -6.48 8.64 6.97
C ILE A 308 -5.02 8.75 7.35
N SER A 309 -4.53 7.82 8.17
CA SER A 309 -3.11 7.75 8.52
C SER A 309 -2.58 6.33 8.38
N GLY A 310 -1.28 6.23 8.06
CA GLY A 310 -0.60 4.96 7.81
C GLY A 310 -0.66 4.57 6.33
N PHE A 311 -0.43 3.30 6.01
CA PHE A 311 -0.66 2.78 4.66
C PHE A 311 -0.84 1.27 4.69
N SER A 312 -1.98 0.82 4.17
CA SER A 312 -2.26 -0.57 3.84
C SER A 312 -3.13 -0.61 2.58
N VAL A 313 -2.98 -1.67 1.79
CA VAL A 313 -3.79 -1.85 0.57
C VAL A 313 -5.25 -1.99 0.94
N GLU A 314 -5.50 -2.57 2.11
CA GLU A 314 -6.80 -2.76 2.72
C GLU A 314 -7.51 -1.45 3.01
N ILE A 315 -6.82 -0.46 3.60
CA ILE A 315 -7.39 0.87 3.83
C ILE A 315 -7.66 1.54 2.49
N LEU A 316 -6.77 1.38 1.50
CA LEU A 316 -6.99 1.97 0.18
C LEU A 316 -8.26 1.41 -0.44
N ARG A 317 -8.51 0.10 -0.33
CA ARG A 317 -9.74 -0.55 -0.79
C ARG A 317 -10.97 -0.02 -0.08
N ASP A 318 -10.95 0.06 1.25
CA ASP A 318 -12.11 0.51 2.03
C ASP A 318 -12.49 1.97 1.69
N VAL A 319 -11.49 2.81 1.45
CA VAL A 319 -11.68 4.22 1.07
C VAL A 319 -12.26 4.37 -0.31
N MET A 320 -11.83 3.50 -1.22
CA MET A 320 -12.25 3.51 -2.62
C MET A 320 -13.68 2.98 -2.78
N ALA A 321 -14.11 2.06 -1.92
CA ALA A 321 -15.45 1.47 -1.97
C ALA A 321 -16.56 2.37 -1.39
N GLY A 322 -16.23 3.43 -0.63
CA GLY A 322 -17.22 4.20 0.11
C GLY A 322 -17.80 5.38 -0.66
N GLN A 323 -19.14 5.47 -0.74
CA GLN A 323 -19.84 6.69 -1.20
C GLN A 323 -19.95 7.77 -0.10
N GLU A 324 -19.75 7.40 1.18
CA GLU A 324 -19.64 8.33 2.32
C GLU A 324 -18.51 7.87 3.25
N VAL A 325 -17.28 8.23 2.90
CA VAL A 325 -16.09 7.84 3.68
C VAL A 325 -15.91 8.79 4.87
N THR A 326 -16.49 8.43 6.01
CA THR A 326 -16.10 8.99 7.30
C THR A 326 -15.01 8.13 7.95
N PRO A 327 -14.13 8.70 8.80
CA PRO A 327 -13.17 7.90 9.57
C PRO A 327 -13.83 6.75 10.35
N TYR A 328 -15.05 6.97 10.86
CA TYR A 328 -15.84 5.95 11.54
C TYR A 328 -16.26 4.82 10.59
N SER A 329 -16.80 5.13 9.41
CA SER A 329 -17.22 4.11 8.44
C SER A 329 -16.06 3.23 7.98
N VAL A 330 -14.88 3.82 7.72
CA VAL A 330 -13.66 3.09 7.35
C VAL A 330 -13.22 2.17 8.48
N MET A 331 -13.19 2.68 9.71
CA MET A 331 -12.86 1.87 10.89
C MET A 331 -13.85 0.71 11.07
N ARG A 332 -15.15 0.96 10.94
CA ARG A 332 -16.20 -0.06 11.06
C ARG A 332 -16.09 -1.13 9.98
N SER A 333 -15.81 -0.75 8.74
CA SER A 333 -15.57 -1.69 7.64
C SER A 333 -14.34 -2.56 7.92
N ALA A 334 -13.23 -1.95 8.34
CA ALA A 334 -11.99 -2.66 8.65
C ALA A 334 -12.15 -3.66 9.81
N LEU A 335 -12.94 -3.33 10.83
CA LEU A 335 -13.23 -4.19 11.98
C LEU A 335 -14.29 -5.26 11.69
N GLY A 336 -15.22 -5.03 10.76
CA GLY A 336 -16.29 -5.98 10.40
C GLY A 336 -15.86 -7.16 9.52
N ARG A 337 -14.55 -7.38 9.36
CA ARG A 337 -14.02 -8.46 8.51
C ARG A 337 -13.94 -9.79 9.26
N PRO A 338 -14.13 -10.94 8.58
CA PRO A 338 -14.13 -12.26 9.22
C PRO A 338 -12.89 -12.59 10.05
N THR A 339 -11.74 -11.98 9.70
CA THR A 339 -10.48 -12.12 10.44
C THR A 339 -10.58 -11.68 11.91
N TRP A 340 -11.53 -10.79 12.24
CA TRP A 340 -11.73 -10.24 13.57
C TRP A 340 -12.87 -10.91 14.34
N ASP A 341 -13.62 -11.83 13.74
CA ASP A 341 -14.72 -12.55 14.39
C ASP A 341 -14.24 -13.37 15.59
N CYS A 342 -12.94 -13.69 15.65
CA CYS A 342 -12.31 -14.36 16.78
C CYS A 342 -12.09 -13.46 18.00
N ILE A 343 -12.32 -12.14 17.87
CA ILE A 343 -12.26 -11.18 18.98
C ILE A 343 -13.65 -11.07 19.58
N GLU A 344 -13.90 -11.87 20.61
CA GLU A 344 -15.09 -11.74 21.44
C GLU A 344 -14.87 -10.70 22.53
N MET A 345 -15.93 -10.00 22.95
CA MET A 345 -15.87 -9.19 24.16
C MET A 345 -15.46 -10.09 25.33
N ALA A 346 -14.51 -9.63 26.13
CA ALA A 346 -14.21 -10.29 27.38
C ALA A 346 -15.52 -10.45 28.17
N PRO A 347 -15.80 -11.65 28.72
CA PRO A 347 -16.99 -11.83 29.54
C PRO A 347 -16.98 -10.78 30.64
N SER A 348 -18.11 -10.09 30.83
CA SER A 348 -18.24 -9.12 31.91
C SER A 348 -17.81 -9.78 33.22
N PRO A 349 -17.02 -9.09 34.07
CA PRO A 349 -16.70 -9.64 35.38
C PRO A 349 -18.01 -10.03 36.05
N ILE A 350 -18.12 -11.29 36.45
CA ILE A 350 -19.23 -11.74 37.29
C ILE A 350 -19.24 -10.77 38.47
N ALA A 351 -20.36 -10.07 38.65
CA ALA A 351 -20.56 -9.24 39.83
C ALA A 351 -20.33 -10.15 41.04
N THR A 352 -19.19 -10.00 41.70
CA THR A 352 -18.99 -10.59 43.01
C THR A 352 -19.87 -9.77 43.93
N ASP A 353 -21.06 -10.28 44.22
CA ASP A 353 -21.84 -9.85 45.37
C ASP A 353 -20.97 -10.08 46.61
N ILE A 354 -20.20 -9.06 46.99
CA ILE A 354 -19.55 -9.00 48.29
C ILE A 354 -20.66 -8.65 49.27
N PRO A 355 -21.04 -9.53 50.21
CA PRO A 355 -21.96 -9.16 51.25
C PRO A 355 -21.27 -8.10 52.10
N VAL A 356 -21.90 -6.94 52.20
CA VAL A 356 -21.52 -5.91 53.16
C VAL A 356 -21.70 -6.51 54.56
N LEU A 357 -20.62 -6.59 55.32
CA LEU A 357 -20.62 -6.81 56.76
C LEU A 357 -20.09 -5.56 57.46
#